data_AF-A0A3B5KEK2-F1
#
_entry.id   AF-A0A3B5KEK2-F1
#
_cell.length_a   1.000
_cell.length_b   1.000
_cell.length_c   1.000
_cell.angle_alpha   90.00
_cell.angle_beta   90.00
_cell.angle_gamma   90.00
#
_symmetry.space_group_name_H-M   'P 1'
#
loop_
_entity.id
_entity.type
_entity.pdbx_description
1 polymer ?
#
loop_
_entity_poly.entity_id
_entity_poly.type
_entity_poly.pdbx_seq_one_letter_code
_entity_poly.pdbx_strand_id
1 'polypeptide(L)'
;MEESSVRDAETASEAGGEDALVGNVNKLVMSPPGCSGAPRKGHLVFDACFESGNLGRVDYISEFEFDLFVRPDTCNPRFRVWFNFTVENVCETQRVIFNVVNFSKTKSLYRDGMAPVVKSTSRPKWQRLPAKNVYYYRCPDHRRNYVMSFAFCFDREDDVYQFAYCYPYTYSRLQHYLASLERRNLPYLQRELLGLSVQQRRLDLLTITNSELSRMAAQASHAKHKSLPLQVSCALEILAFASKPCFSPLVGISDAGVRETTERVEQSPFVRFVKTRSAGI
;
A
#
# COMPACT_ATOMS: atom_id res chain seq x y z
N MET A 1 55.28 -14.98 -0.92
CA MET A 1 54.66 -15.20 -2.23
C MET A 1 54.18 -16.63 -2.22
N GLU A 2 52.90 -16.81 -1.91
CA GLU A 2 51.84 -17.19 -2.89
C GLU A 2 51.78 -18.72 -2.96
N GLU A 3 50.66 -19.43 -2.90
CA GLU A 3 49.23 -19.11 -2.92
C GLU A 3 48.55 -20.42 -2.48
N SER A 4 47.64 -20.42 -1.49
CA SER A 4 46.84 -21.62 -1.16
C SER A 4 45.38 -21.35 -1.48
N SER A 5 44.91 -21.96 -2.57
CA SER A 5 43.55 -21.88 -3.07
C SER A 5 42.55 -22.49 -2.07
N VAL A 6 41.73 -21.65 -1.44
CA VAL A 6 40.54 -22.07 -0.70
C VAL A 6 39.44 -22.33 -1.71
N ARG A 7 38.99 -23.58 -1.83
CA ARG A 7 37.78 -23.94 -2.57
C ARG A 7 36.59 -23.66 -1.65
N ASP A 8 35.75 -22.70 -2.06
CA ASP A 8 34.49 -22.42 -1.41
C ASP A 8 33.56 -23.64 -1.47
N ALA A 9 33.13 -24.11 -0.30
CA ALA A 9 32.08 -25.11 -0.18
C ALA A 9 30.73 -24.42 -0.39
N GLU A 10 30.08 -24.75 -1.51
CA GLU A 10 28.68 -24.43 -1.75
C GLU A 10 27.82 -24.94 -0.59
N THR A 11 27.32 -24.01 0.23
CA THR A 11 26.32 -24.34 1.24
C THR A 11 24.98 -24.34 0.54
N ALA A 12 24.50 -25.54 0.21
CA ALA A 12 23.14 -25.80 -0.23
C ALA A 12 22.16 -25.10 0.72
N SER A 13 21.37 -24.17 0.18
CA SER A 13 20.27 -23.58 0.93
C SER A 13 19.20 -24.66 1.11
N GLU A 14 19.17 -25.28 2.29
CA GLU A 14 18.03 -26.11 2.67
C GLU A 14 16.79 -25.20 2.76
N ALA A 15 15.96 -25.32 1.73
CA ALA A 15 14.63 -24.73 1.66
C ALA A 15 13.75 -25.39 2.72
N GLY A 16 13.85 -24.90 3.95
CA GLY A 16 12.90 -25.22 5.01
C GLY A 16 11.52 -24.68 4.67
N GLY A 17 10.70 -25.52 4.04
CA GLY A 17 9.25 -25.43 3.89
C GLY A 17 8.68 -24.01 3.92
N GLU A 18 8.97 -23.21 2.88
CA GLU A 18 8.07 -22.10 2.57
C GLU A 18 6.81 -22.74 1.99
N ASP A 19 5.88 -23.14 2.87
CA ASP A 19 4.50 -23.40 2.48
C ASP A 19 4.06 -22.13 1.75
N ALA A 20 3.98 -22.22 0.42
CA ALA A 20 3.69 -21.08 -0.42
C ALA A 20 2.38 -20.49 0.11
N LEU A 21 2.39 -19.23 0.56
CA LEU A 21 1.19 -18.59 1.09
C LEU A 21 0.15 -18.46 -0.05
N VAL A 22 -0.66 -19.50 -0.25
CA VAL A 22 -1.62 -19.62 -1.36
C VAL A 22 -2.90 -18.87 -1.00
N GLY A 23 -2.86 -17.55 -1.13
CA GLY A 23 -4.04 -16.69 -1.00
C GLY A 23 -4.02 -15.82 0.25
N ASN A 24 -5.11 -15.08 0.45
CA ASN A 24 -5.40 -14.36 1.68
C ASN A 24 -6.11 -15.30 2.65
N VAL A 25 -5.92 -15.07 3.95
CA VAL A 25 -6.76 -15.68 4.98
C VAL A 25 -8.22 -15.30 4.73
N ASN A 26 -9.13 -16.27 4.91
CA ASN A 26 -10.56 -16.09 4.73
C ASN A 26 -11.27 -16.69 5.95
N LYS A 27 -11.83 -15.82 6.80
CA LYS A 27 -12.54 -16.19 8.04
C LYS A 27 -11.80 -17.25 8.87
N LEU A 28 -10.49 -17.07 9.01
CA LEU A 28 -9.59 -17.98 9.72
C LEU A 28 -9.76 -17.80 11.24
N VAL A 29 -10.32 -18.80 11.90
CA VAL A 29 -10.52 -18.82 13.35
C VAL A 29 -9.23 -19.24 14.06
N MET A 30 -8.74 -18.41 14.98
CA MET A 30 -7.64 -18.74 15.87
C MET A 30 -8.19 -19.31 17.18
N SER A 31 -7.98 -20.60 17.40
CA SER A 31 -8.35 -21.27 18.65
C SER A 31 -7.10 -21.78 19.39
N PRO A 32 -7.05 -21.67 20.73
CA PRO A 32 -5.95 -22.22 21.51
C PRO A 32 -5.76 -23.73 21.25
N PRO A 33 -4.50 -24.24 21.25
CA PRO A 33 -4.23 -25.67 21.13
C PRO A 33 -4.99 -26.48 22.18
N GLY A 34 -5.68 -27.55 21.76
CA GLY A 34 -6.45 -28.42 22.65
C GLY A 34 -7.90 -27.99 22.89
N CYS A 35 -8.36 -26.85 22.37
CA CYS A 35 -9.78 -26.50 22.36
C CYS A 35 -10.49 -27.10 21.13
N SER A 36 -11.13 -28.26 21.29
CA SER A 36 -12.02 -28.83 20.28
C SER A 36 -13.47 -28.37 20.53
N GLY A 37 -14.05 -27.58 19.62
CA GLY A 37 -15.44 -27.14 19.73
C GLY A 37 -15.76 -25.93 18.85
N ALA A 38 -16.97 -25.38 19.02
CA ALA A 38 -17.35 -24.14 18.37
C ALA A 38 -16.45 -22.97 18.81
N PRO A 39 -16.19 -21.98 17.93
CA PRO A 39 -15.44 -20.78 18.31
C PRO A 39 -16.11 -20.10 19.51
N ARG A 40 -15.34 -19.88 20.58
CA ARG A 40 -15.82 -19.11 21.72
C ARG A 40 -15.53 -17.63 21.50
N LYS A 41 -16.22 -16.77 22.24
CA LYS A 41 -15.94 -15.34 22.21
C LYS A 41 -14.48 -15.07 22.60
N GLY A 42 -13.81 -14.21 21.85
CA GLY A 42 -12.36 -13.97 21.99
C GLY A 42 -11.47 -14.91 21.19
N HIS A 43 -12.00 -15.97 20.57
CA HIS A 43 -11.28 -16.73 19.53
C HIS A 43 -11.27 -15.90 18.24
N LEU A 44 -10.24 -15.08 18.08
CA LEU A 44 -10.15 -14.09 17.00
C LEU A 44 -10.34 -14.74 15.62
N VAL A 45 -11.14 -14.11 14.78
CA VAL A 45 -11.35 -14.54 13.40
C VAL A 45 -10.74 -13.52 12.45
N PHE A 46 -9.74 -13.95 11.69
CA PHE A 46 -9.01 -13.12 10.75
C PHE A 46 -9.56 -13.26 9.34
N ASP A 47 -9.74 -12.14 8.66
CA ASP A 47 -10.12 -12.12 7.25
C ASP A 47 -9.34 -11.06 6.48
N ALA A 48 -8.92 -11.41 5.27
CA ALA A 48 -8.31 -10.50 4.31
C ALA A 48 -8.84 -10.75 2.89
N CYS A 49 -9.93 -11.51 2.74
CA CYS A 49 -10.52 -11.85 1.46
C CYS A 49 -11.45 -10.75 0.92
N PHE A 50 -10.92 -9.53 0.81
CA PHE A 50 -11.65 -8.35 0.32
C PHE A 50 -10.75 -7.44 -0.52
N GLU A 51 -11.34 -6.44 -1.17
CA GLU A 51 -10.60 -5.50 -2.01
C GLU A 51 -9.49 -4.80 -1.21
N SER A 52 -8.24 -4.83 -1.71
CA SER A 52 -7.02 -4.34 -1.05
C SER A 52 -6.59 -5.12 0.20
N GLY A 53 -7.25 -6.23 0.55
CA GLY A 53 -6.85 -7.09 1.66
C GLY A 53 -5.52 -7.80 1.39
N ASN A 54 -4.68 -7.88 2.42
CA ASN A 54 -3.44 -8.65 2.39
C ASN A 54 -3.09 -9.18 3.78
N LEU A 55 -3.21 -10.49 3.95
CA LEU A 55 -2.68 -11.28 5.07
C LEU A 55 -2.71 -12.74 4.63
N GLY A 56 -1.55 -13.40 4.58
CA GLY A 56 -1.42 -14.75 4.01
C GLY A 56 -1.56 -15.88 5.01
N ARG A 57 -1.06 -15.67 6.24
CA ARG A 57 -1.14 -16.65 7.33
C ARG A 57 -1.10 -15.94 8.68
N VAL A 58 -1.70 -16.59 9.68
CA VAL A 58 -1.67 -16.18 11.08
C VAL A 58 -1.29 -17.41 11.90
N ASP A 59 -0.24 -17.28 12.71
CA ASP A 59 0.20 -18.33 13.63
C ASP A 59 -0.19 -17.90 15.05
N TYR A 60 -0.88 -18.79 15.78
CA TYR A 60 -1.24 -18.59 17.18
C TYR A 60 -0.01 -18.87 18.06
N ILE A 61 0.49 -17.86 18.76
CA ILE A 61 1.64 -18.00 19.66
C ILE A 61 1.17 -18.18 21.11
N SER A 62 0.28 -17.30 21.56
CA SER A 62 -0.37 -17.39 22.87
C SER A 62 -1.75 -16.72 22.82
N GLU A 63 -2.45 -16.70 23.96
CA GLU A 63 -3.74 -16.00 24.08
C GLU A 63 -3.66 -14.52 23.71
N PHE A 64 -2.49 -13.91 23.88
CA PHE A 64 -2.27 -12.48 23.69
C PHE A 64 -1.34 -12.16 22.53
N GLU A 65 -0.85 -13.15 21.79
CA GLU A 65 0.21 -12.94 20.79
C GLU A 65 -0.02 -13.77 19.53
N PHE A 66 0.08 -13.09 18.38
CA PHE A 66 -0.17 -13.66 17.06
C PHE A 66 0.89 -13.20 16.07
N ASP A 67 1.48 -14.16 15.37
CA ASP A 67 2.42 -13.90 14.29
C ASP A 67 1.68 -13.81 12.96
N LEU A 68 1.86 -12.69 12.27
CA LEU A 68 1.20 -12.34 11.02
C LEU A 68 2.20 -12.42 9.86
N PHE A 69 1.83 -13.18 8.84
CA PHE A 69 2.62 -13.35 7.64
C PHE A 69 1.93 -12.65 6.46
N VAL A 70 2.56 -11.57 6.01
CA VAL A 70 2.10 -10.79 4.87
C VAL A 70 2.47 -11.49 3.57
N ARG A 71 1.57 -11.51 2.59
CA ARG A 71 1.89 -12.06 1.27
C ARG A 71 2.88 -11.15 0.54
N PRO A 72 3.76 -11.72 -0.29
CA PRO A 72 4.54 -10.91 -1.21
C PRO A 72 3.67 -10.21 -2.26
N ASP A 73 4.20 -9.14 -2.84
CA ASP A 73 3.59 -8.50 -4.01
C ASP A 73 3.51 -9.46 -5.21
N THR A 74 2.39 -9.44 -5.93
CA THR A 74 2.11 -10.35 -7.06
C THR A 74 3.21 -10.37 -8.11
N CYS A 75 3.84 -9.22 -8.38
CA CYS A 75 4.90 -9.08 -9.38
C CYS A 75 6.30 -8.97 -8.76
N ASN A 76 6.43 -9.08 -7.43
CA ASN A 76 7.72 -9.00 -6.76
C ASN A 76 7.76 -9.81 -5.45
N PRO A 77 8.22 -11.08 -5.50
CA PRO A 77 8.22 -11.97 -4.34
C PRO A 77 9.15 -11.52 -3.20
N ARG A 78 9.99 -10.49 -3.41
CA ARG A 78 10.91 -9.97 -2.40
C ARG A 78 10.28 -8.93 -1.50
N PHE A 79 9.22 -8.26 -1.93
CA PHE A 79 8.60 -7.17 -1.17
C PHE A 79 7.35 -7.62 -0.43
N ARG A 80 7.36 -7.39 0.89
CA ARG A 80 6.27 -7.60 1.85
C ARG A 80 6.20 -6.35 2.72
N VAL A 81 5.21 -5.51 2.47
CA VAL A 81 5.07 -4.21 3.15
C VAL A 81 3.61 -3.91 3.47
N TRP A 82 2.71 -4.14 2.51
CA TRP A 82 1.30 -3.82 2.67
C TRP A 82 0.57 -4.93 3.42
N PHE A 83 -0.11 -4.60 4.52
CA PHE A 83 -1.10 -5.46 5.14
C PHE A 83 -2.43 -4.72 5.26
N ASN A 84 -3.52 -5.47 5.15
CA ASN A 84 -4.87 -4.98 5.38
C ASN A 84 -5.77 -6.18 5.69
N PHE A 85 -6.27 -6.25 6.91
CA PHE A 85 -7.05 -7.38 7.39
C PHE A 85 -8.08 -6.92 8.41
N THR A 86 -9.09 -7.75 8.62
CA THR A 86 -10.10 -7.59 9.65
C THR A 86 -9.96 -8.66 10.72
N VAL A 87 -10.35 -8.31 11.94
CA VAL A 87 -10.46 -9.20 13.08
C VAL A 87 -11.87 -9.06 13.66
N GLU A 88 -12.57 -10.17 13.82
CA GLU A 88 -13.89 -10.27 14.45
C GLU A 88 -13.90 -11.35 15.55
N ASN A 89 -15.06 -11.56 16.17
CA ASN A 89 -15.24 -12.45 17.33
C ASN A 89 -14.30 -12.09 18.51
N VAL A 90 -14.11 -10.78 18.71
CA VAL A 90 -13.27 -10.24 19.79
C VAL A 90 -14.03 -10.25 21.11
N CYS A 91 -13.30 -10.19 22.22
CA CYS A 91 -13.88 -9.97 23.54
C CYS A 91 -13.55 -8.56 24.05
N GLU A 92 -14.48 -7.92 24.74
CA GLU A 92 -14.22 -6.62 25.37
C GLU A 92 -13.04 -6.75 26.35
N THR A 93 -12.17 -5.74 26.38
CA THR A 93 -10.93 -5.69 27.19
C THR A 93 -9.83 -6.69 26.80
N GLN A 94 -10.06 -7.52 25.76
CA GLN A 94 -9.04 -8.44 25.26
C GLN A 94 -7.85 -7.67 24.67
N ARG A 95 -6.66 -7.97 25.19
CA ARG A 95 -5.40 -7.33 24.76
C ARG A 95 -4.61 -8.30 23.91
N VAL A 96 -4.10 -7.81 22.80
CA VAL A 96 -3.37 -8.63 21.83
C VAL A 96 -2.16 -7.88 21.29
N ILE A 97 -1.14 -8.64 20.92
CA ILE A 97 0.04 -8.19 20.22
C ILE A 97 0.04 -8.88 18.86
N PHE A 98 0.05 -8.07 17.81
CA PHE A 98 0.17 -8.53 16.45
C PHE A 98 1.60 -8.31 15.96
N ASN A 99 2.30 -9.39 15.62
CA ASN A 99 3.67 -9.37 15.13
C ASN A 99 3.69 -9.58 13.63
N VAL A 100 3.98 -8.56 12.83
CA VAL A 100 4.26 -8.74 11.39
C VAL A 100 5.71 -9.17 11.25
N VAL A 101 5.94 -10.48 11.09
CA VAL A 101 7.27 -11.10 11.23
C VAL A 101 8.10 -11.15 9.95
N ASN A 102 7.47 -10.99 8.79
CA ASN A 102 8.09 -11.16 7.48
C ASN A 102 8.17 -9.85 6.68
N PHE A 103 8.41 -8.73 7.37
CA PHE A 103 8.48 -7.40 6.75
C PHE A 103 9.80 -7.21 5.95
N SER A 104 9.72 -6.79 4.69
CA SER A 104 10.91 -6.71 3.81
C SER A 104 11.76 -5.45 3.98
N LYS A 105 11.38 -4.50 4.85
CA LYS A 105 12.14 -3.25 5.03
C LYS A 105 13.21 -3.40 6.10
N THR A 106 14.44 -2.99 5.83
CA THR A 106 15.48 -2.96 6.88
C THR A 106 15.50 -1.65 7.65
N LYS A 107 15.12 -0.55 6.98
CA LYS A 107 14.91 0.78 7.56
C LYS A 107 13.45 1.15 7.36
N SER A 108 12.71 1.34 8.45
CA SER A 108 11.29 1.66 8.42
C SER A 108 10.99 2.86 9.30
N LEU A 109 10.10 3.74 8.82
CA LEU A 109 9.59 4.89 9.56
C LEU A 109 8.79 4.50 10.81
N TYR A 110 8.49 3.20 11.00
CA TYR A 110 7.95 2.71 12.27
C TYR A 110 8.90 2.96 13.46
N ARG A 111 10.20 3.17 13.21
CA ARG A 111 11.15 3.65 14.25
C ARG A 111 11.00 5.13 14.56
N ASP A 112 10.46 5.90 13.61
CA ASP A 112 10.39 7.36 13.63
C ASP A 112 8.93 7.83 13.80
N GLY A 113 8.09 7.05 14.50
CA GLY A 113 6.74 7.44 14.89
C GLY A 113 5.64 7.14 13.87
N MET A 114 5.93 6.45 12.76
CA MET A 114 4.86 5.87 11.93
C MET A 114 4.07 4.84 12.75
N ALA A 115 2.77 4.75 12.50
CA ALA A 115 1.89 3.77 13.10
C ALA A 115 0.85 3.24 12.09
N PRO A 116 0.43 1.97 12.21
CA PRO A 116 -0.70 1.44 11.45
C PRO A 116 -1.98 2.24 11.71
N VAL A 117 -2.97 2.06 10.85
CA VAL A 117 -4.31 2.62 11.04
C VAL A 117 -5.30 1.53 11.41
N VAL A 118 -6.26 1.89 12.24
CA VAL A 118 -7.38 1.05 12.65
C VAL A 118 -8.70 1.78 12.43
N LYS A 119 -9.74 1.03 12.12
CA LYS A 119 -11.14 1.45 12.25
C LYS A 119 -11.96 0.26 12.75
N SER A 120 -13.20 0.52 13.17
CA SER A 120 -14.15 -0.55 13.47
C SER A 120 -15.51 -0.29 12.82
N THR A 121 -16.42 -1.25 12.89
CA THR A 121 -17.81 -1.09 12.43
C THR A 121 -18.51 0.09 13.10
N SER A 122 -18.37 0.26 14.41
CA SER A 122 -18.93 1.42 15.12
C SER A 122 -18.14 2.72 14.92
N ARG A 123 -16.86 2.65 14.55
CA ARG A 123 -15.98 3.81 14.28
C ARG A 123 -15.39 3.72 12.87
N PRO A 124 -16.16 4.12 11.83
CA PRO A 124 -15.76 3.91 10.44
C PRO A 124 -14.61 4.81 9.96
N LYS A 125 -14.24 5.84 10.74
CA LYS A 125 -13.13 6.73 10.42
C LYS A 125 -11.81 6.08 10.83
N TRP A 126 -10.88 5.97 9.88
CA TRP A 126 -9.52 5.51 10.13
C TRP A 126 -8.78 6.41 11.12
N GLN A 127 -8.20 5.81 12.15
CA GLN A 127 -7.36 6.47 13.14
C GLN A 127 -6.01 5.78 13.22
N ARG A 128 -4.94 6.54 13.46
CA ARG A 128 -3.61 5.96 13.69
C ARG A 128 -3.57 5.34 15.07
N LEU A 129 -2.93 4.17 15.18
CA LEU A 129 -2.57 3.62 16.48
C LEU A 129 -1.60 4.57 17.20
N PRO A 130 -1.64 4.64 18.54
CA PRO A 130 -0.64 5.38 19.29
C PRO A 130 0.76 4.83 18.98
N ALA A 131 1.69 5.69 18.55
CA ALA A 131 3.04 5.27 18.18
C ALA A 131 3.77 4.53 19.34
N LYS A 132 3.45 4.87 20.59
CA LYS A 132 3.96 4.18 21.79
C LYS A 132 3.56 2.70 21.89
N ASN A 133 2.54 2.26 21.15
CA ASN A 133 2.10 0.88 21.11
C ASN A 133 2.65 0.12 19.89
N VAL A 134 3.54 0.74 19.11
CA VAL A 134 4.09 0.19 17.87
C VAL A 134 5.60 0.08 18.01
N TYR A 135 6.14 -1.09 17.67
CA TYR A 135 7.55 -1.42 17.84
C TYR A 135 8.12 -1.96 16.53
N TYR A 136 9.36 -1.59 16.22
CA TYR A 136 10.05 -2.05 15.03
C TYR A 136 11.49 -2.44 15.31
N TYR A 137 11.73 -3.74 15.45
CA TYR A 137 12.98 -4.28 15.96
C TYR A 137 13.43 -5.50 15.16
N ARG A 138 14.70 -5.88 15.36
CA ARG A 138 15.27 -7.08 14.75
C ARG A 138 15.09 -8.22 15.74
N CYS A 139 14.36 -9.26 15.36
CA CYS A 139 14.08 -10.38 16.25
C CYS A 139 15.02 -11.56 15.91
N PRO A 140 15.89 -12.02 16.83
CA PRO A 140 16.73 -13.19 16.62
C PRO A 140 15.93 -14.45 16.29
N ASP A 141 14.81 -14.66 16.98
CA ASP A 141 14.00 -15.88 16.90
C ASP A 141 13.28 -16.02 15.54
N HIS A 142 12.95 -14.90 14.89
CA HIS A 142 12.42 -14.89 13.53
C HIS A 142 13.51 -14.81 12.46
N ARG A 143 14.52 -15.69 12.53
CA ARG A 143 15.64 -15.76 11.56
C ARG A 143 16.37 -14.42 11.40
N ARG A 144 16.47 -13.61 12.46
CA ARG A 144 17.04 -12.25 12.45
C ARG A 144 16.33 -11.30 11.48
N ASN A 145 15.06 -11.54 11.14
CA ASN A 145 14.23 -10.62 10.37
C ASN A 145 13.78 -9.43 11.21
N TYR A 146 13.30 -8.40 10.50
CA TYR A 146 12.65 -7.27 11.15
C TYR A 146 11.19 -7.59 11.41
N VAL A 147 10.75 -7.32 12.64
CA VAL A 147 9.39 -7.52 13.11
C VAL A 147 8.78 -6.16 13.41
N MET A 148 7.56 -5.95 12.92
CA MET A 148 6.71 -4.83 13.32
C MET A 148 5.62 -5.35 14.23
N SER A 149 5.70 -5.02 15.52
CA SER A 149 4.73 -5.44 16.52
C SER A 149 3.83 -4.26 16.89
N PHE A 150 2.54 -4.48 17.06
CA PHE A 150 1.66 -3.47 17.64
C PHE A 150 0.68 -4.09 18.63
N ALA A 151 0.54 -3.42 19.78
CA ALA A 151 -0.37 -3.81 20.84
C ALA A 151 -1.73 -3.13 20.65
N PHE A 152 -2.80 -3.89 20.82
CA PHE A 152 -4.17 -3.42 20.71
C PHE A 152 -5.05 -3.96 21.84
N CYS A 153 -6.00 -3.16 22.30
CA CYS A 153 -7.01 -3.56 23.28
C CYS A 153 -8.37 -3.39 22.63
N PHE A 154 -9.09 -4.50 22.46
CA PHE A 154 -10.47 -4.46 21.96
C PHE A 154 -11.39 -3.88 23.03
N ASP A 155 -12.36 -3.10 22.60
CA ASP A 155 -13.25 -2.32 23.47
C ASP A 155 -14.72 -2.49 23.13
N ARG A 156 -15.06 -3.14 22.01
CA ARG A 156 -16.43 -3.49 21.63
C ARG A 156 -16.45 -4.86 21.01
N GLU A 157 -17.18 -5.75 21.65
CA GLU A 157 -17.23 -7.16 21.28
C GLU A 157 -18.03 -7.47 20.01
N ASP A 158 -19.03 -6.64 19.69
CA ASP A 158 -19.83 -6.78 18.47
C ASP A 158 -19.16 -6.12 17.24
N ASP A 159 -18.00 -5.50 17.44
CA ASP A 159 -17.31 -4.78 16.37
C ASP A 159 -16.37 -5.69 15.56
N VAL A 160 -16.32 -5.42 14.25
CA VAL A 160 -15.25 -5.90 13.39
C VAL A 160 -14.20 -4.81 13.26
N TYR A 161 -12.96 -5.12 13.64
CA TYR A 161 -11.83 -4.19 13.58
C TYR A 161 -11.06 -4.42 12.28
N GLN A 162 -10.73 -3.35 11.57
CA GLN A 162 -9.88 -3.41 10.38
C GLN A 162 -8.56 -2.70 10.65
N PHE A 163 -7.45 -3.39 10.41
CA PHE A 163 -6.11 -2.88 10.53
C PHE A 163 -5.45 -2.78 9.16
N ALA A 164 -4.75 -1.69 8.90
CA ALA A 164 -4.01 -1.51 7.65
C ALA A 164 -2.68 -0.79 7.86
N TYR A 165 -1.73 -1.05 6.95
CA TYR A 165 -0.42 -0.39 6.95
C TYR A 165 -0.53 1.14 6.85
N CYS A 166 -1.45 1.62 6.00
CA CYS A 166 -1.81 3.03 5.84
C CYS A 166 -3.27 3.12 5.38
N TYR A 167 -3.80 4.34 5.22
CA TYR A 167 -5.16 4.58 4.74
C TYR A 167 -5.41 3.90 3.39
N PRO A 168 -6.24 2.85 3.31
CA PRO A 168 -6.52 2.19 2.05
C PRO A 168 -7.38 3.09 1.16
N TYR A 169 -7.05 3.12 -0.12
CA TYR A 169 -7.87 3.74 -1.15
C TYR A 169 -8.13 2.70 -2.23
N THR A 170 -9.36 2.19 -2.26
CA THR A 170 -9.70 1.05 -3.10
C THR A 170 -9.97 1.47 -4.55
N TYR A 171 -9.82 0.54 -5.48
CA TYR A 171 -10.10 0.78 -6.89
C TYR A 171 -11.58 1.09 -7.11
N SER A 172 -12.49 0.37 -6.45
CA SER A 172 -13.93 0.66 -6.52
C SER A 172 -14.23 2.09 -6.05
N ARG A 173 -13.58 2.54 -4.97
CA ARG A 173 -13.70 3.92 -4.47
C ARG A 173 -13.20 4.94 -5.49
N LEU A 174 -12.04 4.68 -6.12
CA LEU A 174 -11.53 5.52 -7.20
C LEU A 174 -12.55 5.65 -8.33
N GLN A 175 -13.04 4.51 -8.83
CA GLN A 175 -13.95 4.48 -9.97
C GLN A 175 -15.27 5.20 -9.68
N HIS A 176 -15.84 5.01 -8.49
CA HIS A 176 -17.03 5.75 -8.05
C HIS A 176 -16.77 7.26 -7.96
N TYR A 177 -15.60 7.66 -7.44
CA TYR A 177 -15.23 9.06 -7.37
C TYR A 177 -15.12 9.68 -8.77
N LEU A 178 -14.41 9.03 -9.69
CA LEU A 178 -14.27 9.53 -11.06
C LEU A 178 -15.61 9.58 -11.80
N ALA A 179 -16.47 8.57 -11.64
CA ALA A 179 -17.82 8.57 -12.19
C ALA A 179 -18.68 9.72 -11.61
N SER A 180 -18.49 10.06 -10.34
CA SER A 180 -19.17 11.22 -9.74
C SER A 180 -18.71 12.55 -10.32
N LEU A 181 -17.42 12.69 -10.66
CA LEU A 181 -16.88 13.89 -11.29
C LEU A 181 -17.37 14.05 -12.73
N GLU A 182 -17.38 12.95 -13.48
CA GLU A 182 -17.90 12.90 -14.85
C GLU A 182 -19.39 13.31 -14.91
N ARG A 183 -20.20 12.83 -13.95
CA ARG A 183 -21.62 13.21 -13.83
C ARG A 183 -21.86 14.70 -13.59
N ARG A 184 -20.87 15.42 -13.04
CA ARG A 184 -20.96 16.88 -12.83
C ARG A 184 -20.81 17.67 -14.13
N ASN A 185 -20.40 17.02 -15.23
CA ASN A 185 -20.25 17.61 -16.56
C ASN A 185 -19.45 18.93 -16.55
N LEU A 186 -18.30 18.91 -15.86
CA LEU A 186 -17.46 20.09 -15.72
C LEU A 186 -16.77 20.38 -17.07
N PRO A 187 -16.87 21.60 -17.63
CA PRO A 187 -16.42 21.90 -19.00
C PRO A 187 -14.90 21.82 -19.18
N TYR A 188 -14.17 21.84 -18.07
CA TYR A 188 -12.71 21.78 -18.03
C TYR A 188 -12.17 20.39 -17.67
N LEU A 189 -13.03 19.39 -17.43
CA LEU A 189 -12.63 18.04 -17.06
C LEU A 189 -13.04 17.05 -18.15
N GLN A 190 -12.06 16.33 -18.67
CA GLN A 190 -12.28 15.22 -19.60
C GLN A 190 -11.68 13.95 -18.99
N ARG A 191 -12.46 12.86 -19.01
CA ARG A 191 -12.06 11.54 -18.53
C ARG A 191 -12.02 10.57 -19.70
N GLU A 192 -10.88 9.95 -19.93
CA GLU A 192 -10.66 9.04 -21.06
C GLU A 192 -10.10 7.71 -20.60
N LEU A 193 -10.31 6.67 -21.42
CA LEU A 193 -9.66 5.38 -21.22
C LEU A 193 -8.27 5.42 -21.86
N LEU A 194 -7.22 5.44 -21.04
CA LEU A 194 -5.86 5.34 -21.53
C LEU A 194 -5.54 3.91 -22.01
N GLY A 195 -6.05 2.92 -21.29
CA GLY A 195 -5.85 1.51 -21.58
C GLY A 195 -6.27 0.61 -20.43
N LEU A 196 -5.89 -0.66 -20.51
CA LEU A 196 -6.18 -1.65 -19.48
C LEU A 196 -4.88 -2.13 -18.82
N SER A 197 -4.93 -2.34 -17.51
CA SER A 197 -3.86 -3.03 -16.78
C SER A 197 -3.81 -4.52 -17.15
N VAL A 198 -2.75 -5.22 -16.73
CA VAL A 198 -2.59 -6.68 -16.93
C VAL A 198 -3.80 -7.47 -16.44
N GLN A 199 -4.44 -7.03 -15.35
CA GLN A 199 -5.65 -7.64 -14.79
C GLN A 199 -6.96 -7.04 -15.36
N GLN A 200 -6.90 -6.46 -16.56
CA GLN A 200 -8.05 -5.89 -17.28
C GLN A 200 -8.81 -4.78 -16.52
N ARG A 201 -8.15 -4.10 -15.57
CA ARG A 201 -8.72 -2.91 -14.92
C ARG A 201 -8.49 -1.64 -15.75
N ARG A 202 -9.47 -0.74 -15.73
CA ARG A 202 -9.47 0.54 -16.43
C ARG A 202 -8.34 1.44 -15.92
N LEU A 203 -7.54 1.98 -16.83
CA LEU A 203 -6.59 3.05 -16.55
C LEU A 203 -7.16 4.36 -17.10
N ASP A 204 -7.56 5.26 -16.20
CA ASP A 204 -8.19 6.53 -16.53
C ASP A 204 -7.16 7.64 -16.75
N LEU A 205 -7.29 8.38 -17.84
CA LEU A 205 -6.62 9.66 -18.06
C LEU A 205 -7.60 10.79 -17.73
N LEU A 206 -7.20 11.69 -16.82
CA LEU A 206 -7.96 12.90 -16.51
C LEU A 206 -7.22 14.11 -17.08
N THR A 207 -7.87 14.79 -18.01
CA THR A 207 -7.39 16.05 -18.56
C THR A 207 -8.16 17.19 -17.90
N ILE A 208 -7.44 18.06 -17.20
CA ILE A 208 -7.99 19.27 -16.57
C ILE A 208 -7.39 20.47 -17.29
N THR A 209 -8.16 21.14 -18.14
CA THR A 209 -7.69 22.30 -18.89
C THR A 209 -8.86 23.21 -19.27
N ASN A 210 -8.57 24.44 -19.68
CA ASN A 210 -9.59 25.38 -20.12
C ASN A 210 -10.33 24.84 -21.36
N SER A 211 -11.66 24.89 -21.35
CA SER A 211 -12.52 24.40 -22.43
C SER A 211 -12.20 25.01 -23.79
N GLU A 212 -11.75 26.28 -23.82
CA GLU A 212 -11.34 26.95 -25.06
C GLU A 212 -10.09 26.30 -25.67
N LEU A 213 -9.09 25.94 -24.84
CA LEU A 213 -7.88 25.27 -25.30
C LEU A 213 -8.17 23.85 -25.80
N SER A 214 -9.07 23.12 -25.13
CA SER A 214 -9.53 21.80 -25.60
C SER A 214 -10.25 21.89 -26.94
N ARG A 215 -11.13 22.89 -27.12
CA ARG A 215 -11.84 23.12 -28.37
C ARG A 215 -10.88 23.46 -29.52
N MET A 216 -9.91 24.34 -29.27
CA MET A 216 -8.87 24.68 -30.24
C MET A 216 -7.97 23.49 -30.59
N ALA A 217 -7.59 22.65 -29.61
CA ALA A 217 -6.80 21.45 -29.85
C ALA A 217 -7.56 20.39 -30.66
N ALA A 218 -8.86 20.20 -30.40
CA ALA A 218 -9.72 19.29 -31.17
C ALA A 218 -9.95 19.78 -32.61
N GLN A 219 -10.07 21.09 -32.82
CA GLN A 219 -10.17 21.69 -34.15
C GLN A 219 -8.86 21.56 -34.93
N ALA A 220 -7.71 21.74 -34.28
CA ALA A 220 -6.39 21.60 -34.89
C ALA A 220 -6.06 20.15 -35.29
N SER A 221 -6.47 19.15 -34.51
CA SER A 221 -6.31 17.73 -34.88
C SER A 221 -7.20 17.34 -36.06
N HIS A 222 -8.43 17.88 -36.15
CA HIS A 222 -9.31 17.73 -37.30
C HIS A 222 -8.76 18.41 -38.58
N ALA A 223 -8.11 19.57 -38.46
CA ALA A 223 -7.47 20.25 -39.58
C ALA A 223 -6.25 19.49 -40.13
N LYS A 224 -5.48 18.82 -39.26
CA LYS A 224 -4.36 17.94 -39.67
C LYS A 224 -4.85 16.67 -40.39
N HIS A 225 -6.01 16.13 -40.03
CA HIS A 225 -6.56 14.93 -40.68
C HIS A 225 -7.20 15.20 -42.07
N LYS A 226 -7.42 16.47 -42.43
CA LYS A 226 -7.93 16.89 -43.74
C LYS A 226 -6.84 17.32 -44.74
N SER A 227 -5.55 17.24 -44.38
CA SER A 227 -4.45 17.80 -45.19
C SER A 227 -3.32 16.82 -45.55
N LEU A 228 -3.53 15.50 -45.49
CA LEU A 228 -2.51 14.55 -45.95
C LEU A 228 -3.08 13.51 -46.94
N PRO A 229 -2.57 13.45 -48.20
CA PRO A 229 -2.75 12.29 -49.04
C PRO A 229 -1.89 11.12 -48.53
N LEU A 230 -2.28 9.91 -48.94
CA LEU A 230 -1.62 8.64 -48.61
C LEU A 230 -0.10 8.60 -48.90
N GLN A 231 0.61 7.83 -48.05
CA GLN A 231 2.03 7.40 -48.09
C GLN A 231 3.03 8.48 -47.62
N VAL A 232 3.87 8.29 -46.59
CA VAL A 232 4.96 7.31 -46.43
C VAL A 232 5.44 7.31 -44.96
N SER A 233 5.61 6.11 -44.40
CA SER A 233 6.64 5.61 -43.45
C SER A 233 7.20 6.43 -42.27
N CYS A 234 7.27 5.74 -41.11
CA CYS A 234 8.24 5.86 -39.99
C CYS A 234 8.24 7.18 -39.19
N ALA A 235 8.37 7.24 -37.87
CA ALA A 235 8.85 6.28 -36.89
C ALA A 235 8.11 6.50 -35.56
N LEU A 236 7.79 5.40 -34.89
CA LEU A 236 7.29 5.38 -33.52
C LEU A 236 8.51 5.41 -32.60
N GLU A 237 9.03 6.58 -32.25
CA GLU A 237 9.99 6.71 -31.15
C GLU A 237 9.24 6.74 -29.82
N ILE A 238 8.91 5.54 -29.33
CA ILE A 238 8.71 5.34 -27.89
C ILE A 238 10.10 5.39 -27.28
N LEU A 239 10.48 6.54 -26.71
CA LEU A 239 11.60 6.63 -25.77
C LEU A 239 11.22 5.88 -24.49
N ALA A 240 11.42 4.56 -24.55
CA ALA A 240 11.49 3.68 -23.41
C ALA A 240 12.78 4.01 -22.63
N PHE A 241 12.68 4.82 -21.58
CA PHE A 241 13.72 4.87 -20.56
C PHE A 241 13.42 3.80 -19.49
N ALA A 242 14.00 2.62 -19.70
CA ALA A 242 14.20 1.64 -18.65
C ALA A 242 15.70 1.33 -18.56
N SER A 243 16.38 1.83 -17.52
CA SER A 243 17.38 1.08 -16.74
C SER A 243 18.11 1.91 -15.67
N LYS A 244 17.64 1.77 -14.42
CA LYS A 244 18.41 1.58 -13.16
C LYS A 244 19.43 2.68 -12.72
N PRO A 245 20.15 2.54 -11.58
CA PRO A 245 19.66 2.61 -10.20
C PRO A 245 20.50 3.59 -9.31
N CYS A 246 20.05 3.79 -8.06
CA CYS A 246 20.76 4.44 -6.94
C CYS A 246 21.09 5.94 -7.10
N PHE A 247 20.59 6.76 -6.16
CA PHE A 247 21.45 7.64 -5.35
C PHE A 247 20.64 8.15 -4.14
N SER A 248 21.28 8.10 -2.98
CA SER A 248 20.87 8.76 -1.73
C SER A 248 20.89 10.29 -1.89
N PRO A 249 20.38 11.03 -0.90
CA PRO A 249 21.32 11.92 -0.24
C PRO A 249 21.20 11.95 1.29
N LEU A 250 22.37 12.07 1.91
CA LEU A 250 22.62 12.51 3.27
C LEU A 250 22.62 14.05 3.32
N VAL A 251 22.01 14.59 4.39
CA VAL A 251 22.44 15.71 5.25
C VAL A 251 22.64 17.13 4.66
N GLY A 252 21.94 18.12 5.26
CA GLY A 252 22.63 19.25 5.90
C GLY A 252 22.24 20.70 5.55
N ILE A 253 21.61 21.36 6.53
CA ILE A 253 21.93 22.72 7.08
C ILE A 253 21.17 23.99 6.57
N SER A 254 20.71 24.71 7.60
CA SER A 254 20.46 26.16 7.84
C SER A 254 19.33 26.96 7.19
N ASP A 255 18.40 27.37 8.08
CA ASP A 255 17.93 28.73 8.40
C ASP A 255 17.77 29.78 7.28
N ALA A 256 16.51 30.18 7.06
CA ALA A 256 16.09 31.58 6.93
C ALA A 256 14.57 31.66 7.11
N GLY A 257 14.12 32.44 8.09
CA GLY A 257 12.72 32.58 8.45
C GLY A 257 11.91 33.40 7.45
N VAL A 258 10.68 32.93 7.18
CA VAL A 258 9.56 33.74 6.69
C VAL A 258 8.30 33.23 7.38
N ARG A 259 7.58 34.14 8.03
CA ARG A 259 6.26 33.90 8.64
C ARG A 259 5.19 33.97 7.55
N GLU A 260 4.29 32.99 7.48
CA GLU A 260 3.04 33.14 6.73
C GLU A 260 1.90 32.38 7.42
N THR A 261 0.73 33.01 7.41
CA THR A 261 -0.45 32.78 8.24
C THR A 261 -1.27 31.56 7.81
N THR A 262 -1.79 30.85 8.81
CA THR A 262 -2.55 29.60 8.71
C THR A 262 -3.98 29.81 8.21
N GLU A 263 -4.37 29.16 7.12
CA GLU A 263 -5.76 28.77 6.85
C GLU A 263 -5.85 27.25 6.65
N ARG A 264 -6.72 26.59 7.42
CA ARG A 264 -6.93 25.14 7.40
C ARG A 264 -7.74 24.74 6.17
N VAL A 265 -7.09 24.06 5.23
CA VAL A 265 -7.75 23.26 4.20
C VAL A 265 -7.35 21.80 4.43
N GLU A 266 -8.34 20.92 4.67
CA GLU A 266 -8.14 19.47 4.79
C GLU A 266 -7.52 18.92 3.50
N GLN A 267 -6.23 18.56 3.55
CA GLN A 267 -5.51 18.00 2.41
C GLN A 267 -5.57 16.47 2.39
N SER A 268 -6.19 15.95 1.33
CA SER A 268 -6.00 14.60 0.79
C SER A 268 -4.52 14.37 0.43
N PRO A 269 -3.89 13.25 0.83
CA PRO A 269 -2.46 13.10 0.68
C PRO A 269 -2.09 12.48 -0.67
N PHE A 270 -2.56 13.04 -1.81
CA PHE A 270 -2.03 12.72 -3.14
C PHE A 270 -2.46 13.80 -4.15
N VAL A 271 -1.86 14.98 -4.06
CA VAL A 271 -1.81 15.94 -5.18
C VAL A 271 -0.34 16.30 -5.36
N ARG A 272 0.30 15.76 -6.40
CA ARG A 272 1.58 16.29 -6.87
C ARG A 272 1.29 17.64 -7.51
N PHE A 273 1.83 18.71 -6.93
CA PHE A 273 1.84 20.04 -7.55
C PHE A 273 2.63 19.99 -8.87
N VAL A 274 1.98 20.32 -9.98
CA VAL A 274 2.67 20.68 -11.23
C VAL A 274 2.99 22.17 -11.14
N LYS A 275 4.28 22.49 -11.04
CA LYS A 275 4.77 23.88 -11.03
C LYS A 275 4.78 24.40 -12.47
N THR A 276 3.83 25.23 -12.84
CA THR A 276 3.90 26.01 -14.09
C THR A 276 4.86 27.18 -13.87
N ARG A 277 6.00 27.19 -14.59
CA ARG A 277 6.78 28.41 -14.77
C ARG A 277 6.02 29.29 -15.76
N SER A 278 5.58 30.48 -15.36
CA SER A 278 5.27 31.51 -16.35
C SER A 278 6.61 32.08 -16.83
N ALA A 279 6.81 32.09 -18.15
CA ALA A 279 7.81 32.94 -18.76
C ALA A 279 7.14 34.31 -18.93
N GLY A 280 7.64 35.31 -18.20
CA GLY A 280 7.27 36.69 -18.45
C GLY A 280 7.93 37.17 -19.75
N ILE A 281 7.12 37.78 -20.61
CA ILE A 281 7.49 38.91 -21.45
C ILE A 281 6.39 39.94 -21.24
#